data_AF-A0A6M3XII9-F1
#
_entry.id   AF-A0A6M3XII9-F1
#
_cell.length_a   1.000
_cell.length_b   1.000
_cell.length_c   1.000
_cell.angle_alpha   90.00
_cell.angle_beta   90.00
_cell.angle_gamma   90.00
#
_symmetry.space_group_name_H-M   'P 1'
#
loop_
_entity.id
_entity.type
_entity.pdbx_description
1 polymer ?
#
loop_
_entity_poly.entity_id
_entity_poly.type
_entity_poly.pdbx_seq_one_letter_code
_entity_poly.pdbx_strand_id
1 'polypeptide(L)'
;MLRKVKVQRRLTELRKAIAQKYDLTEENIFKHTGSIATSDIRDFVKWGPDGVTLKGSEELTEKQALAIEEVSETITKDGGTVKFKLHAKTRGIEIGAKLLGLLVDKKELTGKNGSPIIVEVVKFAAHQDTK
;
A
#
# COMPACT_ATOMS: atom_id res chain seq x y z
N MET A 1 -3.06 -31.86 16.23
CA MET A 1 -3.20 -30.47 15.72
C MET A 1 -2.75 -30.27 14.24
N LEU A 2 -2.85 -31.24 13.33
CA LEU A 2 -2.23 -31.12 11.98
C LEU A 2 -3.18 -30.85 10.79
N ARG A 3 -4.52 -30.87 10.97
CA ARG A 3 -5.48 -30.76 9.85
C ARG A 3 -5.53 -29.38 9.17
N LYS A 4 -5.19 -28.29 9.88
CA LYS A 4 -5.25 -26.92 9.32
C LYS A 4 -3.95 -26.46 8.65
N VAL A 5 -2.84 -27.18 8.83
CA VAL A 5 -1.52 -26.77 8.30
C VAL A 5 -1.49 -26.87 6.77
N LYS A 6 -2.00 -27.95 6.18
CA LYS A 6 -2.07 -28.12 4.71
C LYS A 6 -2.97 -27.06 4.06
N VAL A 7 -4.10 -26.73 4.71
CA VAL A 7 -5.03 -25.71 4.25
C VAL A 7 -4.40 -24.31 4.33
N GLN A 8 -3.75 -23.98 5.44
CA GLN A 8 -3.02 -22.72 5.60
C GLN A 8 -1.90 -22.58 4.56
N ARG A 9 -1.10 -23.63 4.36
CA ARG A 9 -0.05 -23.64 3.34
C ARG A 9 -0.61 -23.38 1.95
N ARG A 10 -1.69 -24.08 1.59
CA ARG A 10 -2.36 -23.89 0.29
C ARG A 10 -2.90 -22.48 0.11
N LEU A 11 -3.47 -21.89 1.17
CA LEU A 11 -3.96 -20.51 1.14
C LEU A 11 -2.81 -19.52 0.92
N THR A 12 -1.69 -19.70 1.61
CA THR A 12 -0.49 -18.87 1.44
C THR A 12 0.08 -18.97 0.02
N GLU A 13 0.18 -20.18 -0.53
CA GLU A 13 0.61 -20.41 -1.91
C GLU A 13 -0.30 -19.70 -2.92
N LEU A 14 -1.63 -19.84 -2.76
CA LEU A 14 -2.60 -19.19 -3.65
C LEU A 14 -2.52 -17.65 -3.55
N ARG A 15 -2.39 -17.10 -2.35
CA ARG A 15 -2.19 -15.65 -2.15
C ARG A 15 -0.93 -15.16 -2.83
N LYS A 16 0.18 -15.90 -2.69
CA LYS A 16 1.45 -15.56 -3.34
C LYS A 16 1.34 -15.60 -4.86
N ALA A 17 0.70 -16.63 -5.42
CA ALA A 17 0.49 -16.76 -6.85
C ALA A 17 -0.36 -15.62 -7.43
N ILE A 18 -1.43 -15.22 -6.72
CA ILE A 18 -2.26 -14.07 -7.12
C ILE A 18 -1.45 -12.78 -7.05
N ALA A 19 -0.70 -12.56 -5.96
CA ALA A 19 0.12 -11.36 -5.82
C ALA A 19 1.16 -11.24 -6.94
N GLN A 20 1.84 -12.34 -7.28
CA GLN A 20 2.78 -12.39 -8.41
C GLN A 20 2.10 -12.13 -9.74
N LYS A 21 0.93 -12.72 -9.99
CA LYS A 21 0.18 -12.54 -11.24
C LYS A 21 -0.19 -11.07 -11.49
N TYR A 22 -0.48 -10.31 -10.44
CA TYR A 22 -0.88 -8.90 -10.52
C TYR A 22 0.23 -7.93 -10.09
N ASP A 23 1.46 -8.42 -10.00
CA ASP A 23 2.63 -7.63 -9.63
C ASP A 23 2.52 -6.88 -8.27
N LEU A 24 1.68 -7.41 -7.37
CA LEU A 24 1.46 -6.92 -6.00
C LEU A 24 2.55 -7.45 -5.06
N THR A 25 3.79 -7.36 -5.50
CA THR A 25 4.96 -7.64 -4.66
C THR A 25 5.10 -6.53 -3.61
N GLU A 26 5.78 -6.83 -2.50
CA GLU A 26 6.05 -5.83 -1.46
C GLU A 26 6.79 -4.63 -2.04
N GLU A 27 7.81 -4.86 -2.88
CA GLU A 27 8.59 -3.83 -3.56
C GLU A 27 7.71 -2.91 -4.42
N ASN A 28 6.80 -3.45 -5.23
CA ASN A 28 5.92 -2.63 -6.06
C ASN A 28 4.87 -1.88 -5.26
N ILE A 29 4.34 -2.50 -4.20
CA ILE A 29 3.43 -1.81 -3.28
C ILE A 29 4.17 -0.63 -2.62
N PHE A 30 5.41 -0.83 -2.19
CA PHE A 30 6.26 0.26 -1.66
C PHE A 30 6.51 1.35 -2.71
N LYS A 31 6.85 0.98 -3.94
CA LYS A 31 7.04 1.91 -5.06
C LYS A 31 5.79 2.77 -5.28
N HIS A 32 4.62 2.15 -5.44
CA HIS A 32 3.36 2.87 -5.69
C HIS A 32 2.99 3.78 -4.51
N THR A 33 3.11 3.25 -3.29
CA THR A 33 2.82 3.98 -2.06
C THR A 33 3.74 5.19 -1.90
N GLY A 34 5.04 5.02 -2.15
CA GLY A 34 6.04 6.08 -2.13
C GLY A 34 5.79 7.15 -3.20
N SER A 35 5.39 6.74 -4.41
CA SER A 35 4.99 7.68 -5.47
C SER A 35 3.86 8.59 -5.02
N ILE A 36 2.80 8.04 -4.43
CA ILE A 36 1.65 8.81 -3.90
C ILE A 36 2.06 9.68 -2.72
N ALA A 37 2.80 9.12 -1.75
CA ALA A 37 3.18 9.81 -0.52
C ALA A 37 4.11 11.01 -0.77
N THR A 38 4.92 10.96 -1.83
CA THR A 38 5.96 11.96 -2.11
C THR A 38 5.69 12.82 -3.34
N SER A 39 4.50 12.70 -3.95
CA SER A 39 4.14 13.49 -5.13
C SER A 39 4.01 14.99 -4.84
N ASP A 40 4.35 15.83 -5.82
CA ASP A 40 4.14 17.27 -5.78
C ASP A 40 3.34 17.70 -7.02
N ILE A 41 2.19 18.36 -6.83
CA ILE A 41 1.32 18.78 -7.94
C ILE A 41 2.01 19.74 -8.92
N ARG A 42 3.03 20.48 -8.47
CA ARG A 42 3.86 21.38 -9.30
C ARG A 42 4.70 20.63 -10.32
N ASP A 43 4.92 19.34 -10.14
CA ASP A 43 5.59 18.50 -11.11
C ASP A 43 4.71 18.18 -12.32
N PHE A 44 3.40 18.39 -12.24
CA PHE A 44 2.42 17.98 -13.26
C PHE A 44 1.74 19.16 -13.93
N VAL A 45 1.50 20.23 -13.17
CA VAL A 45 0.77 21.40 -13.65
C VAL A 45 1.52 22.69 -13.34
N LYS A 46 1.47 23.62 -14.29
CA LYS A 46 1.83 25.02 -14.09
C LYS A 46 0.54 25.79 -13.96
N TRP A 47 0.45 26.67 -12.96
CA TRP A 47 -0.70 27.54 -12.80
C TRP A 47 -0.27 28.94 -12.36
N GLY A 48 -1.08 29.94 -12.73
CA GLY A 48 -0.82 31.34 -12.44
C GLY A 48 -1.97 32.25 -12.88
N PRO A 49 -1.74 33.56 -13.01
CA PRO A 49 -2.76 34.52 -13.45
C PRO A 49 -3.39 34.18 -14.80
N ASP A 50 -2.63 33.53 -15.69
CA ASP A 50 -3.04 33.21 -17.06
C ASP A 50 -3.72 31.82 -17.18
N GLY A 51 -3.97 31.14 -16.05
CA GLY A 51 -4.68 29.86 -16.01
C GLY A 51 -3.81 28.67 -15.63
N VAL A 52 -4.20 27.47 -16.09
CA VAL A 52 -3.58 26.19 -15.75
C VAL A 52 -3.11 25.47 -17.02
N THR A 53 -1.89 24.94 -17.00
CA THR A 53 -1.30 24.16 -18.09
C THR A 53 -0.77 22.84 -17.55
N LEU A 54 -1.19 21.73 -18.15
CA LEU A 54 -0.70 20.40 -17.80
C LEU A 54 0.57 20.10 -18.60
N LYS A 55 1.52 19.40 -17.98
CA LYS A 55 2.63 18.78 -18.73
C LYS A 55 2.11 17.61 -19.56
N GLY A 56 2.76 17.34 -20.69
CA GLY A 56 2.48 16.17 -21.50
C GLY A 56 2.72 14.87 -20.73
N SER A 57 1.95 13.83 -21.04
CA SER A 57 2.09 12.52 -20.38
C SER A 57 3.47 11.90 -20.58
N GLU A 58 4.05 12.14 -21.75
CA GLU A 58 5.37 11.74 -22.20
C GLU A 58 6.52 12.43 -21.44
N GLU A 59 6.23 13.55 -20.76
CA GLU A 59 7.20 14.24 -19.90
C GLU A 59 7.21 13.67 -18.47
N LEU A 60 6.23 12.83 -18.11
CA LEU A 60 6.09 12.31 -16.76
C LEU A 60 6.95 11.07 -16.57
N THR A 61 7.66 11.05 -15.44
CA THR A 61 8.30 9.82 -14.97
C THR A 61 7.26 8.79 -14.55
N GLU A 62 7.62 7.51 -14.58
CA GLU A 62 6.82 6.41 -14.02
C GLU A 62 6.32 6.71 -12.59
N LYS A 63 7.21 7.26 -11.75
CA LYS A 63 6.87 7.66 -10.37
C LYS A 63 5.75 8.70 -10.35
N GLN A 64 5.82 9.71 -11.22
CA GLN A 64 4.82 10.76 -11.30
C GLN A 64 3.49 10.20 -11.83
N ALA A 65 3.53 9.40 -12.90
CA ALA A 65 2.33 8.77 -13.47
C ALA A 65 1.55 7.93 -12.43
N LEU A 66 2.26 7.17 -11.58
CA LEU A 66 1.66 6.38 -10.50
C LEU A 66 0.92 7.19 -9.43
N ALA A 67 1.15 8.50 -9.34
CA ALA A 67 0.49 9.37 -8.37
C ALA A 67 -0.83 9.97 -8.89
N ILE A 68 -1.14 9.82 -10.17
CA ILE A 68 -2.31 10.43 -10.82
C ILE A 68 -3.57 9.65 -10.47
N GLU A 69 -4.59 10.36 -10.00
CA GLU A 69 -5.93 9.82 -9.75
C GLU A 69 -6.85 10.05 -10.95
N GLU A 70 -6.81 11.25 -11.54
CA GLU A 70 -7.74 11.65 -12.59
C GLU A 70 -7.11 12.70 -13.50
N VAL A 71 -7.24 12.49 -14.81
CA VAL A 71 -7.08 13.53 -15.83
C VAL A 71 -8.38 13.59 -16.61
N SER A 72 -9.05 14.73 -16.60
CA SER A 72 -10.32 14.93 -17.29
C SER A 72 -10.32 16.28 -17.99
N GLU A 73 -10.74 16.29 -19.24
CA GLU A 73 -10.90 17.47 -20.06
C GLU A 73 -12.31 17.52 -20.62
N THR A 74 -12.90 18.71 -20.61
CA THR A 74 -14.14 19.01 -21.33
C THR A 74 -13.83 20.10 -22.34
N ILE A 75 -14.17 19.85 -23.61
CA ILE A 75 -13.99 20.81 -24.70
C ILE A 75 -15.38 21.16 -25.23
N THR A 76 -15.75 22.44 -25.20
CA THR A 76 -17.00 22.95 -25.78
C THR A 76 -16.72 24.12 -26.72
N LYS A 77 -17.77 24.57 -27.42
CA LYS A 77 -17.67 25.70 -28.36
C LYS A 77 -17.35 27.02 -27.66
N ASP A 78 -17.71 27.14 -26.39
CA ASP A 78 -17.58 28.37 -25.59
C ASP A 78 -16.38 28.31 -24.63
N GLY A 79 -15.56 27.25 -24.73
CA GLY A 79 -14.42 27.01 -23.85
C GLY A 79 -14.43 25.62 -23.23
N GLY A 80 -13.44 25.35 -22.39
CA GLY A 80 -13.24 24.04 -21.79
C GLY A 80 -12.75 24.11 -20.35
N THR A 81 -12.76 22.96 -19.68
CA THR A 81 -12.21 22.81 -18.34
C THR A 81 -11.26 21.64 -18.30
N VAL A 82 -10.12 21.81 -17.65
CA VAL A 82 -9.22 20.70 -17.33
C VAL A 82 -9.24 20.48 -15.81
N LYS A 83 -9.41 19.22 -15.42
CA LYS A 83 -9.32 18.76 -14.04
C LYS A 83 -8.18 17.76 -13.95
N PHE A 84 -7.28 18.02 -13.01
CA PHE A 84 -6.15 17.16 -12.71
C PHE A 84 -6.15 16.85 -11.21
N LYS A 85 -6.13 15.56 -10.86
CA LYS A 85 -6.07 15.10 -9.47
C LYS A 85 -4.93 14.13 -9.26
N LEU A 86 -4.24 14.31 -8.15
CA LEU A 86 -3.35 13.31 -7.58
C LEU A 86 -4.09 12.54 -6.50
N HIS A 87 -3.71 11.29 -6.27
CA HIS A 87 -4.18 10.52 -5.14
C HIS A 87 -3.89 11.24 -3.81
N ALA A 88 -4.79 11.07 -2.84
CA ALA A 88 -4.63 11.65 -1.51
C ALA A 88 -3.31 11.21 -0.85
N LYS A 89 -2.40 12.18 -0.64
CA LYS A 89 -1.08 11.95 -0.03
C LYS A 89 -1.14 11.28 1.34
N THR A 90 -2.14 11.61 2.14
CA THR A 90 -2.38 11.03 3.47
C THR A 90 -2.52 9.50 3.41
N ARG A 91 -3.20 8.98 2.38
CA ARG A 91 -3.39 7.54 2.22
C ARG A 91 -2.07 6.83 1.87
N GLY A 92 -1.25 7.44 1.03
CA GLY A 92 0.10 6.93 0.72
C GLY A 92 0.97 6.87 1.98
N ILE A 93 1.00 7.96 2.77
CA ILE A 93 1.79 8.01 4.01
C ILE A 93 1.31 6.96 5.02
N GLU A 94 -0.01 6.81 5.21
CA GLU A 94 -0.57 5.83 6.15
C GLU A 94 -0.17 4.40 5.77
N ILE A 95 -0.33 4.01 4.51
CA ILE A 95 0.06 2.67 4.03
C ILE A 95 1.58 2.48 4.17
N GLY A 96 2.37 3.49 3.78
CA GLY A 96 3.82 3.44 3.91
C GLY A 96 4.27 3.26 5.35
N ALA A 97 3.65 3.97 6.29
CA ALA A 97 3.93 3.85 7.72
C ALA A 97 3.56 2.46 8.28
N LYS A 98 2.48 1.82 7.78
CA LYS A 98 2.15 0.43 8.13
C LYS A 98 3.18 -0.56 7.59
N LEU A 99 3.61 -0.39 6.34
CA LEU A 99 4.62 -1.25 5.72
C LEU A 99 5.99 -1.14 6.41
N LEU A 100 6.35 0.06 6.87
CA LEU A 100 7.57 0.32 7.65
C LEU A 100 7.44 -0.08 9.14
N GLY A 101 6.28 -0.57 9.58
CA GLY A 101 6.05 -0.93 10.98
C GLY A 101 6.03 0.26 11.95
N LEU A 102 5.85 1.49 11.47
CA LEU A 102 5.80 2.71 12.29
C LEU A 102 4.45 2.87 13.00
N LEU A 103 3.41 2.22 12.48
CA LEU A 103 2.08 2.21 13.09
C LEU A 103 1.87 0.91 13.85
N VAL A 104 1.52 1.01 15.13
CA VAL A 104 1.25 -0.13 16.01
C VAL A 104 -0.26 -0.33 16.10
N ASP A 105 -0.75 -1.40 15.49
CA ASP A 105 -2.13 -1.88 15.69
C ASP A 105 -2.18 -2.72 16.97
N LYS A 106 -2.51 -2.07 18.10
CA LYS A 106 -2.77 -2.80 19.35
C LYS A 106 -4.04 -3.63 19.18
N LYS A 107 -3.90 -4.96 19.24
CA LYS A 107 -5.02 -5.89 19.23
C LYS A 107 -5.22 -6.50 20.60
N GLU A 108 -6.42 -6.35 21.15
CA GLU A 108 -6.84 -7.15 22.30
C GLU A 108 -7.26 -8.53 21.78
N LEU A 109 -6.66 -9.57 22.36
CA LEU A 109 -6.93 -10.95 21.97
C LEU A 109 -7.81 -11.59 23.04
N THR A 110 -8.85 -12.31 22.60
CA THR A 110 -9.68 -13.14 23.47
C THR A 110 -9.54 -14.60 23.07
N GLY A 111 -9.68 -15.49 24.04
CA GLY A 111 -9.85 -16.93 23.82
C GLY A 111 -11.14 -17.26 23.08
N LYS A 112 -11.35 -18.56 22.84
CA LYS A 112 -12.53 -19.07 22.12
C LYS A 112 -13.81 -18.53 22.77
N ASN A 113 -14.70 -17.94 21.96
CA ASN A 113 -15.97 -17.37 22.40
C ASN A 113 -15.85 -16.25 23.45
N GLY A 114 -14.76 -15.48 23.44
CA GLY A 114 -14.56 -14.37 24.39
C GLY A 114 -13.97 -14.78 25.73
N SER A 115 -13.67 -16.07 25.94
CA SER A 115 -13.04 -16.56 27.16
C SER A 115 -11.63 -15.96 27.37
N PRO A 116 -11.09 -15.98 28.59
CA PRO A 116 -9.69 -15.62 28.83
C PRO A 116 -8.72 -16.45 27.99
N ILE A 117 -7.58 -15.85 27.61
CA ILE A 117 -6.49 -16.59 26.97
C ILE A 117 -5.81 -17.46 28.02
N ILE A 118 -5.73 -18.75 27.73
CA ILE A 118 -4.94 -19.70 28.52
C ILE A 118 -3.54 -19.73 27.91
N VAL A 119 -2.53 -19.29 28.69
CA VAL A 119 -1.12 -19.31 28.29
C VAL A 119 -0.47 -20.56 28.90
N GLU A 120 -0.08 -21.53 28.08
CA GLU A 120 0.78 -22.63 28.53
C GLU A 120 2.25 -22.21 28.42
N VAL A 121 2.92 -22.10 29.57
CA VAL A 121 4.36 -21.84 29.62
C VAL A 121 5.10 -23.16 29.43
N VAL A 122 5.64 -23.38 28.22
CA VAL A 122 6.51 -24.53 27.96
C VAL A 122 7.93 -24.19 28.43
N LYS A 123 8.39 -24.84 29.49
CA LYS A 123 9.80 -24.77 29.91
C LYS A 123 10.62 -25.60 28.94
N PHE A 124 11.50 -24.97 28.17
CA PHE A 124 12.54 -25.68 27.44
C PHE A 124 13.64 -26.07 28.43
N ALA A 125 13.91 -27.37 28.57
CA ALA A 125 15.04 -27.85 29.34
C ALA A 125 16.33 -27.32 28.69
N ALA A 126 17.24 -26.78 29.51
CA ALA A 126 18.56 -26.38 29.05
C ALA A 126 19.24 -27.56 28.36
N HIS A 127 19.81 -27.31 27.17
CA HIS A 127 20.64 -28.26 26.46
C HIS A 127 21.78 -28.66 27.42
N GLN A 128 21.78 -29.90 27.90
CA GLN A 128 22.93 -30.40 28.65
C GLN A 128 24.01 -30.68 27.62
N ASP A 129 25.05 -29.83 27.64
CA ASP A 129 26.30 -30.08 26.93
C ASP A 129 26.89 -31.40 27.42
N THR A 130 26.69 -32.47 26.65
CA THR A 130 27.46 -33.71 26.80
C THR A 130 28.89 -33.43 26.33
N LYS A 131 29.80 -33.46 27.29
CA LYS A 131 31.26 -33.60 27.07
C LYS A 131 31.61 -34.87 26.33
#